data_AF-A0A3D3S652-F1
#
_entry.id   AF-A0A3D3S652-F1
#
_cell.length_a   1.000
_cell.length_b   1.000
_cell.length_c   1.000
_cell.angle_alpha   90.00
_cell.angle_beta   90.00
_cell.angle_gamma   90.00
#
_symmetry.space_group_name_H-M   'P 1'
#
loop_
_entity.id
_entity.type
_entity.pdbx_description
1 polymer ?
#
loop_
_entity_poly.entity_id
_entity_poly.type
_entity_poly.pdbx_seq_one_letter_code
_entity_poly.pdbx_strand_id
1 'polypeptide(L)'
;MPGAAGAWHGRAPQLTLRAAQRFDLAHAVWPRLREEIARTAAWLDMSHRSPLWDRQIVTLCLSAPPQALHQNGFGRALVRTIGNGLIPETIRTRTDKGAFLPDFHARVQRERDAILTRVAPARAGRLAAQYIDFTALDAAFETLTGEVPVDRWSLEAQCVIVRGHSMACFLHHYERARTADSDAPTRRSRA
;
A
#
# COMPACT_ATOMS: atom_id res chain seq x y z
N MET A 1 36.64 -10.17 -2.67
CA MET A 1 36.40 -8.87 -2.01
C MET A 1 34.91 -8.58 -2.06
N PRO A 2 34.12 -8.96 -1.03
CA PRO A 2 32.69 -8.68 -1.02
C PRO A 2 32.47 -7.23 -0.58
N GLY A 3 31.81 -6.45 -1.43
CA GLY A 3 31.48 -5.05 -1.19
C GLY A 3 30.48 -4.88 -0.05
N ALA A 4 30.73 -3.86 0.77
CA ALA A 4 29.91 -3.47 1.89
C ALA A 4 28.50 -3.07 1.44
N ALA A 5 27.52 -3.95 1.65
CA ALA A 5 26.12 -3.57 1.68
C ALA A 5 25.91 -2.69 2.93
N GLY A 6 25.71 -1.38 2.71
CA GLY A 6 25.40 -0.42 3.77
C GLY A 6 24.14 -0.87 4.51
N ALA A 7 24.33 -1.38 5.72
CA ALA A 7 23.25 -1.77 6.61
C ALA A 7 22.46 -0.53 7.04
N TRP A 8 21.29 -0.34 6.44
CA TRP A 8 20.24 0.53 6.98
C TRP A 8 19.66 -0.13 8.24
N HIS A 9 20.44 -0.13 9.31
CA HIS A 9 20.04 -0.63 10.62
C HIS A 9 20.18 0.47 11.67
N GLY A 10 19.55 1.63 11.40
CA GLY A 10 19.07 2.43 12.52
C GLY A 10 18.06 1.56 13.27
N ARG A 11 18.42 1.03 14.44
CA ARG A 11 17.46 0.36 15.33
C ARG A 11 16.34 1.35 15.58
N ALA A 12 15.20 1.15 14.94
CA ALA A 12 13.98 1.86 15.30
C ALA A 12 13.82 1.72 16.82
N PRO A 13 13.48 2.80 17.55
CA PRO A 13 13.32 2.74 18.99
C PRO A 13 12.39 1.58 19.33
N GLN A 14 12.79 0.74 20.29
CA GLN A 14 11.95 -0.36 20.73
C GLN A 14 10.76 0.22 21.50
N LEU A 15 9.68 0.48 20.76
CA LEU A 15 8.42 0.91 21.36
C LEU A 15 7.82 -0.27 22.11
N THR A 16 7.30 -0.02 23.31
CA THR A 16 6.36 -0.97 23.93
C THR A 16 5.15 -1.13 23.00
N LEU A 17 4.45 -2.27 23.06
CA LEU A 17 3.27 -2.47 22.20
C LEU A 17 2.24 -1.35 22.38
N ARG A 18 2.10 -0.84 23.61
CA ARG A 18 1.20 0.29 23.92
C ARG A 18 1.66 1.59 23.30
N ALA A 19 2.97 1.87 23.28
CA ALA A 19 3.51 3.06 22.63
C ALA A 19 3.34 2.98 21.10
N ALA A 20 3.57 1.80 20.50
CA ALA A 20 3.31 1.55 19.08
C ALA A 20 1.83 1.76 18.73
N GLN A 21 0.90 1.21 19.52
CA GLN A 21 -0.54 1.41 19.31
C GLN A 21 -0.97 2.87 19.35
N ARG A 22 -0.42 3.66 20.29
CA ARG A 22 -0.71 5.10 20.38
C ARG A 22 -0.12 5.87 19.21
N PHE A 23 1.11 5.55 18.83
CA PHE A 23 1.76 6.13 17.67
C PHE A 23 0.95 5.86 16.40
N ASP A 24 0.54 4.60 16.18
CA ASP A 24 -0.28 4.20 15.04
C ASP A 24 -1.60 4.96 15.02
N LEU A 25 -2.30 5.06 16.14
CA LEU A 25 -3.59 5.77 16.22
C LEU A 25 -3.44 7.28 15.94
N ALA A 26 -2.36 7.89 16.41
CA ALA A 26 -2.08 9.31 16.21
C ALA A 26 -1.49 9.62 14.82
N HIS A 27 -1.16 8.60 14.03
CA HIS A 27 -0.52 8.78 12.73
C HIS A 27 -1.44 9.56 11.78
N ALA A 28 -0.91 10.63 11.17
CA ALA A 28 -1.65 11.55 10.29
C ALA A 28 -2.26 10.89 9.03
N VAL A 29 -1.87 9.64 8.74
CA VAL A 29 -2.46 8.85 7.64
C VAL A 29 -3.96 8.59 7.87
N TRP A 30 -4.38 8.37 9.11
CA TRP A 30 -5.77 8.03 9.42
C TRP A 30 -6.76 9.17 9.17
N PRO A 31 -6.56 10.40 9.68
CA PRO A 31 -7.48 11.49 9.38
C PRO A 31 -7.52 11.78 7.87
N ARG A 32 -6.37 11.79 7.18
CA ARG A 32 -6.31 12.01 5.73
C ARG A 32 -7.07 10.94 4.95
N LEU A 33 -6.79 9.66 5.22
CA LEU A 33 -7.47 8.56 4.52
C LEU A 33 -8.99 8.63 4.73
N ARG A 34 -9.44 8.96 5.94
CA ARG A 34 -10.88 9.08 6.24
C ARG A 34 -11.52 10.25 5.52
N GLU A 35 -10.84 11.38 5.42
CA GLU A 35 -11.32 12.54 4.68
C GLU A 35 -11.49 12.19 3.19
N GLU A 36 -10.49 11.52 2.58
CA GLU A 36 -10.57 11.06 1.20
C GLU A 36 -11.72 10.07 0.98
N ILE A 37 -11.89 9.10 1.89
CA ILE A 37 -13.01 8.14 1.84
C ILE A 37 -14.35 8.87 1.96
N ALA A 38 -14.47 9.84 2.87
CA ALA A 38 -15.70 10.60 3.05
C ALA A 38 -16.04 11.46 1.83
N ARG A 39 -15.03 12.13 1.22
CA ARG A 39 -15.18 12.90 -0.02
C ARG A 39 -15.61 12.01 -1.17
N THR A 40 -14.97 10.85 -1.33
CA THR A 40 -15.29 9.88 -2.38
C THR A 40 -16.70 9.32 -2.21
N ALA A 41 -17.09 8.97 -0.97
CA ALA A 41 -18.42 8.48 -0.68
C ALA A 41 -19.48 9.55 -0.99
N ALA A 42 -19.27 10.79 -0.55
CA ALA A 42 -20.19 11.90 -0.84
C ALA A 42 -20.34 12.18 -2.33
N TRP A 43 -19.23 12.09 -3.10
CA TRP A 43 -19.26 12.22 -4.56
C TRP A 43 -20.11 11.13 -5.23
N LEU A 44 -20.17 9.94 -4.64
CA LEU A 44 -21.00 8.81 -5.06
C LEU A 44 -22.41 8.82 -4.44
N ASP A 45 -22.83 9.90 -3.75
CA ASP A 45 -24.07 9.97 -2.97
C ASP A 45 -24.20 8.85 -1.92
N MET A 46 -23.06 8.45 -1.36
CA MET A 46 -22.93 7.42 -0.33
C MET A 46 -22.42 8.01 0.98
N SER A 47 -22.78 7.34 2.09
CA SER A 47 -22.30 7.70 3.42
C SER A 47 -21.40 6.61 3.98
N HIS A 48 -20.10 6.91 4.16
CA HIS A 48 -19.17 5.97 4.80
C HIS A 48 -19.36 5.93 6.32
N ARG A 49 -19.33 4.72 6.90
CA ARG A 49 -19.33 4.47 8.35
C ARG A 49 -18.21 3.48 8.68
N SER A 50 -17.50 3.74 9.78
CA SER A 50 -16.42 2.88 10.26
C SER A 50 -16.72 2.46 11.71
N PRO A 51 -17.54 1.40 11.94
CA PRO A 51 -17.99 1.03 13.28
C PRO A 51 -16.84 0.78 14.26
N LEU A 52 -15.75 0.17 13.81
CA LEU A 52 -14.56 -0.10 14.63
C LEU A 52 -13.76 1.16 15.02
N TRP A 53 -14.12 2.32 14.47
CA TRP A 53 -13.54 3.62 14.84
C TRP A 53 -14.43 4.40 15.81
N ASP A 54 -15.48 3.78 16.34
CA ASP A 54 -16.23 4.36 17.42
C ASP A 54 -15.33 4.63 18.63
N ARG A 55 -15.51 5.79 19.28
CA ARG A 55 -14.68 6.21 20.40
C ARG A 55 -14.68 5.19 21.54
N GLN A 56 -15.83 4.57 21.83
CA GLN A 56 -15.96 3.60 22.92
C GLN A 56 -15.18 2.33 22.58
N ILE A 57 -15.29 1.84 21.34
CA ILE A 57 -14.53 0.68 20.86
C ILE A 57 -13.03 0.95 20.89
N VAL A 58 -12.57 2.10 20.38
CA VAL A 58 -11.15 2.48 20.42
C VAL A 58 -10.64 2.59 21.85
N THR A 59 -11.42 3.22 22.75
CA THR A 59 -11.06 3.35 24.17
C THR A 59 -10.94 2.00 24.86
N LEU A 60 -11.86 1.08 24.58
CA LEU A 60 -11.82 -0.30 25.08
C LEU A 60 -10.53 -1.00 24.61
N CYS A 61 -10.21 -0.93 23.32
CA CYS A 61 -9.00 -1.53 22.75
C CYS A 61 -7.72 -0.94 23.37
N LEU A 62 -7.67 0.37 23.61
CA LEU A 62 -6.51 1.01 24.25
C LEU A 62 -6.35 0.66 25.74
N SER A 63 -7.46 0.34 26.40
CA SER A 63 -7.50 -0.04 27.82
C SER A 63 -7.19 -1.53 28.03
N ALA A 64 -7.44 -2.36 27.02
CA ALA A 64 -7.19 -3.80 27.08
C ALA A 64 -5.69 -4.12 27.27
N PRO A 65 -5.35 -5.21 27.97
CA PRO A 65 -3.97 -5.68 28.04
C PRO A 65 -3.51 -6.09 26.62
N PRO A 66 -2.26 -5.78 26.23
CA PRO A 66 -1.63 -6.24 24.98
C PRO A 66 -1.95 -7.69 24.59
N GLN A 67 -1.94 -8.58 25.58
CA GLN A 67 -2.16 -10.02 25.45
C GLN A 67 -3.61 -10.40 25.12
N ALA A 68 -4.58 -9.51 25.36
CA ALA A 68 -5.95 -9.71 24.88
C ALA A 68 -6.09 -9.40 23.38
N LEU A 69 -5.23 -8.52 22.85
CA LEU A 69 -5.25 -8.13 21.44
C LEU A 69 -4.33 -9.00 20.58
N HIS A 70 -3.28 -9.57 21.20
CA HIS A 70 -2.30 -10.45 20.57
C HIS A 70 -2.13 -11.73 21.39
N GLN A 71 -2.40 -12.88 20.77
CA GLN A 71 -2.25 -14.20 21.41
C GLN A 71 -1.51 -15.14 20.46
N ASN A 72 -0.55 -15.90 21.00
CA ASN A 72 0.22 -16.91 20.26
C ASN A 72 0.84 -16.38 18.96
N GLY A 73 1.33 -15.13 18.96
CA GLY A 73 1.92 -14.49 17.77
C GLY A 73 0.91 -13.90 16.78
N PHE A 74 -0.40 -14.02 17.03
CA PHE A 74 -1.45 -13.49 16.15
C PHE A 74 -2.13 -12.26 16.75
N GLY A 75 -2.11 -11.13 16.02
CA GLY A 75 -2.90 -9.94 16.37
C GLY A 75 -4.38 -10.10 16.05
N ARG A 76 -5.26 -9.24 16.58
CA ARG A 76 -6.75 -9.33 16.50
C ARG A 76 -7.34 -10.52 17.28
N ALA A 77 -6.65 -11.02 18.30
CA ALA A 77 -7.09 -12.15 19.12
C ALA A 77 -8.50 -11.92 19.68
N LEU A 78 -8.75 -10.76 20.29
CA LEU A 78 -10.06 -10.38 20.82
C LEU A 78 -11.20 -10.52 19.80
N VAL A 79 -11.01 -10.03 18.57
CA VAL A 79 -12.04 -10.12 17.50
C VAL A 79 -12.27 -11.57 17.11
N ARG A 80 -11.21 -12.39 17.04
CA ARG A 80 -11.36 -13.82 16.75
C ARG A 80 -12.11 -14.55 17.86
N THR A 81 -11.88 -14.19 19.12
CA THR A 81 -12.61 -14.75 20.26
C THR A 81 -14.10 -14.38 20.19
N ILE A 82 -14.41 -13.10 19.97
CA ILE A 82 -15.81 -12.62 19.86
C ILE A 82 -16.52 -13.27 18.67
N GLY A 83 -15.82 -13.46 17.55
CA GLY A 83 -16.40 -14.05 16.34
C GLY A 83 -16.65 -15.56 16.41
N ASN A 84 -16.29 -16.25 17.49
CA ASN A 84 -16.50 -17.69 17.63
C ASN A 84 -18.00 -18.03 17.59
N GLY A 85 -18.39 -18.94 16.69
CA GLY A 85 -19.80 -19.27 16.43
C GLY A 85 -20.57 -18.22 15.63
N LEU A 86 -19.98 -17.06 15.31
CA LEU A 86 -20.59 -16.01 14.48
C LEU A 86 -19.98 -15.91 13.08
N ILE A 87 -18.69 -16.20 12.96
CA ILE A 87 -17.94 -16.13 11.70
C ILE A 87 -17.52 -17.55 11.31
N PRO A 88 -17.66 -17.97 10.03
CA PRO A 88 -17.14 -19.24 9.56
C PRO A 88 -15.69 -19.46 9.98
N GLU A 89 -15.38 -20.65 10.50
CA GLU A 89 -14.12 -20.93 11.18
C GLU A 89 -12.89 -20.68 10.29
N THR A 90 -13.00 -21.03 9.01
CA THR A 90 -11.97 -20.79 7.98
C THR A 90 -11.66 -19.32 7.77
N ILE A 91 -12.64 -18.43 7.94
CA ILE A 91 -12.46 -16.97 7.83
C ILE A 91 -11.93 -16.40 9.15
N ARG A 92 -12.48 -16.84 10.28
CA ARG A 92 -12.15 -16.34 11.62
C ARG A 92 -10.68 -16.58 11.98
N THR A 93 -10.16 -17.77 11.67
CA THR A 93 -8.81 -18.19 12.04
C THR A 93 -7.76 -17.98 10.96
N ARG A 94 -8.13 -17.36 9.83
CA ARG A 94 -7.20 -17.07 8.74
C ARG A 94 -5.98 -16.29 9.23
N THR A 95 -4.82 -16.82 8.88
CA THR A 95 -3.49 -16.25 9.23
C THR A 95 -2.90 -15.46 8.06
N ASP A 96 -3.33 -15.75 6.85
CA ASP A 96 -2.95 -15.02 5.65
C ASP A 96 -3.81 -13.75 5.43
N LYS A 97 -3.34 -12.94 4.49
CA LYS A 97 -4.09 -11.83 3.90
C LYS A 97 -4.27 -12.15 2.42
N GLY A 98 -5.52 -12.23 1.98
CA GLY A 98 -5.86 -12.24 0.55
C GLY A 98 -5.64 -10.86 -0.07
N ALA A 99 -5.85 -10.77 -1.38
CA ALA A 99 -5.75 -9.50 -2.08
C ALA A 99 -6.76 -8.46 -1.60
N PHE A 100 -6.38 -7.20 -1.73
CA PHE A 100 -7.19 -6.05 -1.37
C PHE A 100 -8.37 -5.80 -2.32
N LEU A 101 -8.33 -6.36 -3.54
CA LEU A 101 -9.33 -6.13 -4.58
C LEU A 101 -9.62 -7.47 -5.29
N PRO A 102 -10.77 -8.13 -5.05
CA PRO A 102 -11.13 -9.46 -5.57
C PRO A 102 -11.25 -9.54 -7.10
N ASP A 103 -11.09 -8.42 -7.80
CA ASP A 103 -11.01 -8.31 -9.26
C ASP A 103 -9.65 -7.80 -9.78
N PHE A 104 -8.65 -7.58 -8.92
CA PHE A 104 -7.36 -6.98 -9.29
C PHE A 104 -6.72 -7.66 -10.50
N HIS A 105 -6.63 -8.99 -10.45
CA HIS A 105 -6.02 -9.78 -11.50
C HIS A 105 -6.72 -9.58 -12.84
N ALA A 106 -8.05 -9.70 -12.86
CA ALA A 106 -8.86 -9.52 -14.06
C ALA A 106 -8.73 -8.09 -14.62
N ARG A 107 -8.67 -7.08 -13.74
CA ARG A 107 -8.47 -5.68 -14.14
C ARG A 107 -7.09 -5.43 -14.72
N VAL A 108 -6.04 -5.89 -14.05
CA VAL A 108 -4.66 -5.72 -14.53
C VAL A 108 -4.46 -6.46 -15.84
N GLN A 109 -5.04 -7.65 -16.00
CA GLN A 109 -4.97 -8.40 -17.24
C GLN A 109 -5.66 -7.68 -18.39
N ARG A 110 -6.88 -7.19 -18.18
CA ARG A 110 -7.60 -6.40 -19.19
C ARG A 110 -6.85 -5.13 -19.60
N GLU A 111 -6.16 -4.50 -18.66
CA GLU A 111 -5.44 -3.23 -18.86
C GLU A 111 -3.94 -3.44 -19.13
N ARG A 112 -3.44 -4.68 -19.27
CA ARG A 112 -2.01 -5.02 -19.26
C ARG A 112 -1.24 -4.20 -20.28
N ASP A 113 -1.68 -4.24 -21.53
CA ASP A 113 -0.99 -3.56 -22.63
C ASP A 113 -1.02 -2.04 -22.47
N ALA A 114 -2.12 -1.49 -21.96
CA ALA A 114 -2.22 -0.06 -21.68
C ALA A 114 -1.28 0.36 -20.54
N ILE A 115 -1.12 -0.45 -19.49
CA ILE A 115 -0.19 -0.19 -18.40
C ILE A 115 1.25 -0.27 -18.91
N LEU A 116 1.62 -1.32 -19.64
CA LEU A 116 2.96 -1.49 -20.19
C LEU A 116 3.33 -0.36 -21.16
N THR A 117 2.38 0.07 -22.00
CA THR A 117 2.54 1.22 -22.90
C THR A 117 2.84 2.51 -22.12
N ARG A 118 2.13 2.77 -21.00
CA ARG A 118 2.37 3.95 -20.16
C ARG A 118 3.71 3.90 -19.42
N VAL A 119 4.20 2.70 -19.10
CA VAL A 119 5.49 2.51 -18.41
C VAL A 119 6.67 2.58 -19.37
N ALA A 120 6.49 2.21 -20.65
CA ALA A 120 7.58 2.12 -21.61
C ALA A 120 8.46 3.38 -21.72
N PRO A 121 7.92 4.62 -21.76
CA PRO A 121 8.75 5.83 -21.82
C PRO A 121 9.65 6.02 -20.59
N ALA A 122 9.24 5.52 -19.43
CA ALA A 122 10.01 5.63 -18.20
C ALA A 122 11.27 4.74 -18.24
N ARG A 123 11.29 3.66 -19.02
CA ARG A 123 12.45 2.76 -19.10
C ARG A 123 13.71 3.44 -19.66
N ALA A 124 13.52 4.44 -20.52
CA ALA A 124 14.61 5.27 -21.04
C ALA A 124 14.98 6.44 -20.11
N GLY A 125 14.21 6.68 -19.05
CA GLY A 125 14.41 7.75 -18.10
C GLY A 125 15.50 7.42 -17.08
N ARG A 126 16.38 8.39 -16.81
CA ARG A 126 17.55 8.18 -15.93
C ARG A 126 17.12 7.92 -14.49
N LEU A 127 16.17 8.69 -13.95
CA LEU A 127 15.66 8.53 -12.58
C LEU A 127 14.88 7.23 -12.45
N ALA A 128 14.02 6.90 -13.41
CA ALA A 128 13.25 5.67 -13.37
C ALA A 128 14.16 4.42 -13.37
N ALA A 129 15.24 4.42 -14.16
CA ALA A 129 16.24 3.34 -14.15
C ALA A 129 16.99 3.18 -12.81
N GLN A 130 17.06 4.23 -11.98
CA GLN A 130 17.71 4.18 -10.67
C GLN A 130 16.82 3.64 -9.55
N TYR A 131 15.51 3.87 -9.65
CA TYR A 131 14.57 3.59 -8.56
C TYR A 131 13.62 2.43 -8.83
N ILE A 132 13.55 1.94 -10.06
CA ILE A 132 12.58 0.91 -10.47
C ILE A 132 13.34 -0.30 -11.01
N ASP A 133 13.09 -1.45 -10.38
CA ASP A 133 13.46 -2.74 -10.94
C ASP A 133 12.41 -3.14 -12.00
N PHE A 134 12.71 -2.82 -13.25
CA PHE A 134 11.84 -3.15 -14.38
C PHE A 134 11.79 -4.66 -14.65
N THR A 135 12.83 -5.41 -14.29
CA THR A 135 12.84 -6.87 -14.43
C THR A 135 11.84 -7.50 -13.46
N ALA A 136 11.83 -7.05 -12.21
CA ALA A 136 10.84 -7.48 -11.22
C ALA A 136 9.42 -7.06 -11.62
N LEU A 137 9.26 -5.87 -12.21
CA LEU A 137 7.97 -5.42 -12.73
C LEU A 137 7.45 -6.32 -13.85
N ASP A 138 8.30 -6.65 -14.83
CA ASP A 138 7.94 -7.54 -15.94
C ASP A 138 7.59 -8.94 -15.43
N ALA A 139 8.42 -9.50 -14.56
CA ALA A 139 8.15 -10.79 -13.93
C ALA A 139 6.81 -10.80 -13.18
N ALA A 140 6.48 -9.72 -12.46
CA ALA A 140 5.20 -9.60 -11.77
C ALA A 140 4.01 -9.64 -12.74
N PHE A 141 4.09 -8.99 -13.91
CA PHE A 141 3.04 -9.09 -14.94
C PHE A 141 2.89 -10.50 -15.49
N GLU A 142 3.99 -11.24 -15.66
CA GLU A 142 3.93 -12.63 -16.12
C GLU A 142 3.25 -13.55 -15.10
N THR A 143 3.42 -13.29 -13.79
CA THR A 143 2.68 -14.05 -12.75
C THR A 143 1.17 -13.84 -12.79
N LEU A 144 0.72 -12.78 -13.47
CA LEU A 144 -0.69 -12.50 -13.63
C LEU A 144 -1.27 -13.05 -14.94
N THR A 145 -0.56 -13.89 -15.69
CA THR A 145 -1.08 -14.45 -16.94
C THR A 145 -2.06 -15.61 -16.70
N GLY A 146 -3.16 -15.65 -17.46
CA GLY A 146 -4.20 -16.69 -17.35
C GLY A 146 -5.28 -16.42 -16.29
N GLU A 147 -6.08 -17.44 -15.96
CA GLU A 147 -7.03 -17.38 -14.84
C GLU A 147 -6.34 -17.82 -13.55
N VAL A 148 -6.19 -16.90 -12.60
CA VAL A 148 -5.63 -17.21 -11.28
C VAL A 148 -6.74 -17.15 -10.22
N PRO A 149 -7.01 -18.27 -9.51
CA PRO A 149 -7.94 -18.30 -8.39
C PRO A 149 -7.61 -17.23 -7.33
N VAL A 150 -8.65 -16.63 -6.73
CA VAL A 150 -8.54 -15.48 -5.79
C VAL A 150 -7.66 -15.78 -4.57
N ASP A 151 -7.61 -17.03 -4.14
CA ASP A 151 -6.81 -17.52 -3.01
C ASP A 151 -5.32 -17.72 -3.34
N ARG A 152 -4.93 -17.66 -4.62
CA ARG A 152 -3.54 -17.81 -5.09
C ARG A 152 -2.89 -16.50 -5.52
N TRP A 153 -3.50 -15.38 -5.16
CA TRP A 153 -3.03 -14.08 -5.57
C TRP A 153 -1.79 -13.62 -4.80
N SER A 154 -0.74 -13.25 -5.54
CA SER A 154 0.49 -12.70 -4.96
C SER A 154 0.29 -11.25 -4.56
N LEU A 155 0.18 -10.97 -3.26
CA LEU A 155 0.18 -9.59 -2.74
C LEU A 155 1.43 -8.83 -3.16
N GLU A 156 2.57 -9.51 -3.26
CA GLU A 156 3.82 -8.95 -3.75
C GLU A 156 3.69 -8.46 -5.18
N ALA A 157 3.15 -9.28 -6.10
CA ALA A 157 2.93 -8.87 -7.49
C ALA A 157 2.00 -7.65 -7.58
N GLN A 158 0.95 -7.60 -6.76
CA GLN A 158 0.06 -6.43 -6.69
C GLN A 158 0.81 -5.17 -6.27
N CYS A 159 1.61 -5.27 -5.21
CA CYS A 159 2.42 -4.15 -4.73
C CYS A 159 3.42 -3.69 -5.80
N VAL A 160 4.15 -4.63 -6.42
CA VAL A 160 5.14 -4.34 -7.46
C VAL A 160 4.48 -3.66 -8.66
N ILE A 161 3.34 -4.17 -9.15
CA ILE A 161 2.66 -3.60 -10.31
C ILE A 161 2.11 -2.21 -10.00
N VAL A 162 1.37 -2.05 -8.90
CA VAL A 162 0.76 -0.76 -8.57
C VAL A 162 1.82 0.31 -8.30
N ARG A 163 2.85 -0.03 -7.52
CA ARG A 163 3.91 0.92 -7.15
C ARG A 163 4.87 1.16 -8.31
N GLY A 164 5.29 0.11 -9.02
CA GLY A 164 6.15 0.19 -10.19
C GLY A 164 5.53 1.04 -11.29
N HIS A 165 4.26 0.78 -11.64
CA HIS A 165 3.55 1.61 -12.62
C HIS A 165 3.44 3.07 -12.18
N SER A 166 2.94 3.33 -10.97
CA SER A 166 2.72 4.70 -10.48
C SER A 166 4.02 5.49 -10.40
N MET A 167 5.08 4.87 -9.88
CA MET A 167 6.40 5.50 -9.76
C MET A 167 7.04 5.72 -11.13
N ALA A 168 6.93 4.78 -12.07
CA ALA A 168 7.45 4.94 -13.42
C ALA A 168 6.84 6.16 -14.12
N CYS A 169 5.51 6.26 -14.08
CA CYS A 169 4.81 7.39 -14.68
C CYS A 169 5.15 8.71 -13.99
N PHE A 170 5.23 8.72 -12.65
CA PHE A 170 5.61 9.92 -11.89
C PHE A 170 7.03 10.37 -12.22
N LEU A 171 8.03 9.47 -12.18
CA LEU A 171 9.42 9.81 -12.44
C LEU A 171 9.63 10.28 -13.88
N HIS A 172 8.98 9.63 -14.84
CA HIS A 172 9.01 10.08 -16.24
C HIS A 172 8.42 11.49 -16.40
N HIS A 173 7.26 11.76 -15.79
CA HIS A 173 6.65 13.08 -15.78
C HIS A 173 7.56 14.13 -15.13
N TYR A 174 8.12 13.80 -13.97
CA TYR A 174 9.00 14.68 -13.20
C TYR A 174 10.28 15.03 -13.97
N GLU A 175 10.94 14.05 -14.59
CA GLU A 175 12.13 14.31 -15.42
C GLU A 175 11.81 15.24 -16.58
N ARG A 176 10.71 14.98 -17.30
CA ARG A 176 10.28 15.82 -18.43
C ARG A 176 10.00 17.26 -17.99
N ALA A 177 9.31 17.44 -16.87
CA ALA A 177 9.01 18.76 -16.33
C ALA A 177 10.29 19.53 -15.98
N ARG A 178 11.28 18.86 -15.37
CA ARG A 178 12.56 19.48 -15.03
C ARG A 178 13.39 19.87 -16.25
N THR A 179 13.43 19.01 -17.27
CA THR A 179 14.16 19.32 -18.51
C THR A 179 13.52 20.51 -19.24
N ALA A 180 12.17 20.56 -19.28
CA ALA A 180 11.45 21.70 -19.84
C ALA A 180 11.68 23.01 -19.07
N ASP A 181 11.76 22.95 -17.74
CA ASP A 181 12.09 24.12 -16.90
C ASP A 181 13.55 24.58 -17.06
N SER A 182 14.49 23.66 -17.32
CA SER A 182 15.88 24.04 -17.62
C SER A 182 16.06 24.65 -19.01
N ASP A 183 15.18 24.30 -19.96
CA ASP A 183 15.17 24.86 -21.32
C ASP A 183 14.34 26.15 -21.44
N ALA A 184 13.65 26.57 -20.36
CA ALA A 184 12.89 27.81 -20.35
C ALA A 184 13.87 29.02 -20.39
N PRO A 185 13.67 30.00 -21.30
CA PRO A 185 14.54 31.16 -21.37
C PRO A 185 14.52 31.89 -20.03
N THR A 186 15.72 32.11 -19.47
CA THR A 186 15.93 32.80 -18.20
C THR A 186 15.17 34.12 -18.28
N ARG A 187 14.09 34.27 -17.49
CA ARG A 187 13.40 35.57 -17.36
C ARG A 187 14.46 36.58 -16.92
N ARG A 188 14.93 37.41 -17.85
CA ARG A 188 15.83 38.52 -17.55
C ARG A 188 15.16 39.33 -16.45
N SER A 189 15.81 39.43 -15.29
CA SER A 189 15.40 40.35 -14.24
C SER A 189 15.34 41.75 -14.87
N ARG A 190 14.16 42.35 -14.89
CA ARG A 190 14.03 43.78 -15.16
C ARG A 190 14.79 44.50 -14.04
N ALA A 191 15.86 45.20 -14.44
CA ALA A 191 16.53 46.20 -13.64
C ALA A 191 15.60 47.39 -13.38
#